data_AF-A0A135VCN2-F1
#
_entry.id   AF-A0A135VCN2-F1
#
_cell.length_a   1.000
_cell.length_b   1.000
_cell.length_c   1.000
_cell.angle_alpha   90.00
_cell.angle_beta   90.00
_cell.angle_gamma   90.00
#
_symmetry.space_group_name_H-M   'P 1'
#
loop_
_entity.id
_entity.type
_entity.pdbx_description
1 polymer ?
#
loop_
_entity_poly.entity_id
_entity_poly.type
_entity_poly.pdbx_seq_one_letter_code
_entity_poly.pdbx_strand_id
1 'polypeptide(L)'
;MALGDFLFPHVELKLVIAHSFEADVESARNILSNEFLTSAARVRLNKVDLQRLGLKDGGHASIKSKAGYIVLAAYSDEKVTEGLAVIPYGPWALALVSIPVDDSPPQFHGVSLTVTRTEDEVTPLESLLESS
;
A
#
# COMPACT_ATOMS: atom_id res chain seq x y z
N MET A 1 -1.61 -21.68 -16.02
CA MET A 1 -2.47 -20.67 -15.37
C MET A 1 -3.71 -21.39 -14.87
N ALA A 2 -4.02 -21.26 -13.58
CA ALA A 2 -5.23 -21.84 -13.01
C ALA A 2 -6.43 -20.92 -13.25
N LEU A 3 -7.65 -21.48 -13.29
CA LEU A 3 -8.89 -20.71 -13.45
C LEU A 3 -9.04 -19.61 -12.37
N GLY A 4 -8.51 -19.86 -11.17
CA GLY A 4 -8.49 -18.90 -10.07
C GLY A 4 -7.66 -17.64 -10.37
N ASP A 5 -6.51 -17.78 -11.03
CA ASP A 5 -5.63 -16.65 -11.38
C ASP A 5 -6.30 -15.70 -12.38
N PHE A 6 -7.18 -16.23 -13.22
CA PHE A 6 -7.95 -15.46 -14.18
C PHE A 6 -9.12 -14.69 -13.53
N LEU A 7 -9.77 -15.29 -12.52
CA LEU A 7 -10.89 -14.67 -11.81
C LEU A 7 -10.42 -13.66 -10.75
N PHE A 8 -9.27 -13.91 -10.14
CA PHE A 8 -8.66 -13.09 -9.10
C PHE A 8 -7.19 -12.85 -9.43
N PRO A 9 -6.88 -11.88 -10.32
CA PRO A 9 -5.51 -11.55 -10.62
C PRO A 9 -4.80 -11.08 -9.34
N HIS A 10 -3.64 -11.67 -9.09
CA HIS A 10 -2.74 -11.26 -8.03
C HIS A 10 -1.35 -10.99 -8.62
N VAL A 11 -0.63 -10.06 -8.00
CA VAL A 11 0.75 -9.75 -8.37
C VAL A 11 1.60 -9.71 -7.11
N GLU A 12 2.78 -10.32 -7.19
CA GLU A 12 3.79 -10.26 -6.14
C GLU A 12 4.69 -9.04 -6.37
N LEU A 13 4.69 -8.11 -5.42
CA LEU A 13 5.42 -6.85 -5.49
C LEU A 13 6.37 -6.70 -4.30
N LYS A 14 7.33 -5.78 -4.41
CA LYS A 14 8.18 -5.35 -3.30
C LYS A 14 7.76 -3.99 -2.78
N LEU A 15 7.58 -3.89 -1.46
CA LEU A 15 7.30 -2.63 -0.81
C LEU A 15 8.50 -1.69 -0.89
N VAL A 16 8.21 -0.45 -1.27
CA VAL A 16 9.08 0.71 -1.11
C VAL A 16 8.32 1.74 -0.31
N ILE A 17 8.84 2.07 0.87
CA ILE A 17 8.30 3.17 1.68
C ILE A 17 9.06 4.43 1.30
N ALA A 18 8.33 5.48 0.94
CA ALA A 18 8.92 6.76 0.56
C ALA A 18 8.13 7.92 1.16
N HIS A 19 8.81 9.02 1.45
CA HIS A 19 8.14 10.26 1.80
C HIS A 19 7.34 10.79 0.62
N SER A 20 6.13 11.29 0.90
CA SER A 20 5.32 12.05 -0.03
C SER A 20 5.21 13.45 0.52
N PHE A 21 5.70 14.44 -0.22
CA PHE A 21 5.63 15.84 0.22
C PHE A 21 4.21 16.26 0.60
N GLU A 22 3.21 15.83 -0.17
CA GLU A 22 1.80 16.10 0.10
C GLU A 22 1.35 15.45 1.42
N ALA A 23 1.60 14.15 1.61
CA ALA A 23 1.21 13.45 2.84
C ALA A 23 1.93 14.04 4.08
N ASP A 24 3.22 14.37 3.95
CA ASP A 24 4.00 14.95 5.04
C ASP A 24 3.47 16.34 5.43
N VAL A 25 3.18 17.21 4.44
CA VAL A 25 2.59 18.54 4.69
C VAL A 25 1.22 18.44 5.33
N GLU A 26 0.35 17.55 4.83
CA GLU A 26 -1.01 17.41 5.35
C GLU A 26 -1.03 16.77 6.73
N SER A 27 -0.13 15.83 7.01
CA SER A 27 0.02 15.24 8.36
C SER A 27 0.38 16.28 9.42
N ALA A 28 1.23 17.26 9.07
CA ALA A 28 1.63 18.34 9.95
C ALA A 28 0.48 19.32 10.23
N ARG A 29 -0.53 19.39 9.35
CA ARG A 29 -1.74 20.20 9.54
C ARG A 29 -2.75 19.47 10.41
N ASN A 30 -3.18 18.28 9.97
CA ASN A 30 -4.15 17.46 10.67
C ASN A 30 -4.21 16.05 10.06
N ILE A 31 -3.83 15.02 10.82
CA ILE A 31 -3.88 13.61 10.39
C ILE A 31 -5.31 13.06 10.19
N LEU A 32 -6.35 13.78 10.64
CA LEU A 32 -7.74 13.40 10.43
C LEU A 32 -8.38 14.12 9.24
N SER A 33 -7.62 14.95 8.51
CA SER A 33 -8.14 15.64 7.34
C SER A 33 -8.29 14.71 6.14
N ASN A 34 -9.26 14.98 5.28
CA ASN A 34 -9.43 14.22 4.04
C ASN A 34 -8.19 14.34 3.14
N GLU A 35 -7.50 15.48 3.17
CA GLU A 35 -6.28 15.74 2.42
C GLU A 35 -5.15 14.82 2.87
N PHE A 36 -4.96 14.61 4.18
CA PHE A 36 -3.99 13.63 4.67
C PHE A 36 -4.41 12.21 4.33
N LEU A 37 -5.66 11.83 4.64
CA LEU A 37 -6.16 10.48 4.42
C LEU A 37 -6.01 10.07 2.94
N THR A 38 -6.39 10.93 2.00
CA THR A 38 -6.29 10.64 0.56
C THR A 38 -4.86 10.66 0.03
N SER A 39 -3.98 11.51 0.56
CA SER A 39 -2.59 11.60 0.11
C SER A 39 -1.68 10.53 0.71
N ALA A 40 -2.00 10.01 1.90
CA ALA A 40 -1.26 8.96 2.59
C ALA A 40 -1.79 7.54 2.29
N ALA A 41 -3.12 7.36 2.18
CA ALA A 41 -3.76 6.07 1.96
C ALA A 41 -3.83 5.69 0.47
N ARG A 42 -2.68 5.69 -0.20
CA ARG A 42 -2.55 5.31 -1.62
C ARG A 42 -1.31 4.47 -1.89
N VAL A 43 -1.40 3.58 -2.87
CA VAL A 43 -0.26 2.84 -3.42
C VAL A 43 0.01 3.30 -4.85
N ARG A 44 1.28 3.59 -5.17
CA ARG A 44 1.72 3.90 -6.53
C ARG A 44 2.37 2.68 -7.15
N LEU A 45 1.88 2.30 -8.32
CA LEU A 45 2.28 1.11 -9.05
C LEU A 45 2.73 1.48 -10.47
N ASN A 46 3.55 0.64 -11.07
CA ASN A 46 3.77 0.73 -12.50
C ASN A 46 2.45 0.46 -13.26
N LYS A 47 2.28 1.11 -14.41
CA LYS A 47 1.10 0.93 -15.28
C LYS A 47 0.85 -0.53 -15.66
N VAL A 48 1.90 -1.32 -15.91
CA VAL A 48 1.79 -2.73 -16.27
C VAL A 48 1.22 -3.56 -15.11
N ASP A 49 1.70 -3.32 -13.88
CA ASP A 49 1.21 -4.04 -12.70
C ASP A 49 -0.25 -3.68 -12.38
N LEU A 50 -0.61 -2.41 -12.53
CA LEU A 50 -1.99 -1.95 -12.35
C LEU A 50 -2.94 -2.60 -13.39
N GLN A 51 -2.48 -2.74 -14.64
CA GLN A 51 -3.21 -3.47 -15.68
C GLN A 51 -3.33 -4.98 -15.40
N ARG A 52 -2.27 -5.62 -14.88
CA ARG A 52 -2.30 -7.03 -14.47
C ARG A 52 -3.34 -7.28 -13.38
N LEU A 53 -3.48 -6.34 -12.45
CA LEU A 53 -4.50 -6.36 -11.40
C LEU A 53 -5.92 -6.04 -11.92
N GLY A 54 -6.05 -5.57 -13.16
CA GLY A 54 -7.33 -5.15 -13.74
C GLY A 54 -7.90 -3.90 -13.06
N LEU A 55 -7.05 -3.08 -12.45
CA LEU A 55 -7.45 -1.85 -11.77
C LEU A 55 -7.41 -0.66 -12.73
N LYS A 56 -8.09 0.42 -12.33
CA LYS A 56 -7.92 1.77 -12.88
C LYS A 56 -7.38 2.66 -11.76
N ASP A 57 -6.88 3.84 -12.11
CA ASP A 57 -6.45 4.82 -11.10
C ASP A 57 -7.60 5.13 -10.13
N GLY A 58 -7.31 5.07 -8.83
CA GLY A 58 -8.27 5.20 -7.75
C GLY A 58 -9.01 3.90 -7.38
N GLY A 59 -8.83 2.81 -8.14
CA GLY A 59 -9.38 1.50 -7.78
C GLY A 59 -8.72 0.92 -6.53
N HIS A 60 -9.45 0.11 -5.76
CA HIS A 60 -8.97 -0.38 -4.48
C HIS A 60 -8.16 -1.68 -4.62
N ALA A 61 -7.03 -1.71 -3.93
CA ALA A 61 -6.13 -2.84 -3.88
C ALA A 61 -6.03 -3.37 -2.45
N SER A 62 -6.31 -4.66 -2.29
CA SER A 62 -5.96 -5.43 -1.10
C SER A 62 -4.47 -5.72 -1.15
N ILE A 63 -3.74 -5.30 -0.12
CA ILE A 63 -2.29 -5.43 -0.02
C ILE A 63 -1.97 -6.20 1.25
N LYS A 64 -1.33 -7.35 1.07
CA LYS A 64 -0.98 -8.25 2.17
C LYS A 64 0.52 -8.45 2.23
N SER A 65 1.08 -8.37 3.44
CA SER A 65 2.42 -8.86 3.74
C SER A 65 2.35 -9.99 4.78
N LYS A 66 3.51 -10.47 5.23
CA LYS A 66 3.56 -11.38 6.38
C LYS A 66 3.16 -10.71 7.69
N ALA A 67 3.30 -9.39 7.78
CA ALA A 67 3.07 -8.62 9.00
C ALA A 67 1.59 -8.21 9.14
N GLY A 68 0.93 -7.89 8.02
CA GLY A 68 -0.40 -7.33 8.06
C GLY A 68 -1.10 -7.27 6.72
N TYR A 69 -2.25 -6.62 6.73
CA TYR A 69 -3.18 -6.49 5.63
C TYR A 69 -3.82 -5.12 5.66
N ILE A 70 -3.86 -4.45 4.51
CA ILE A 70 -4.54 -3.17 4.32
C ILE A 70 -5.20 -3.12 2.95
N VAL A 71 -6.11 -2.16 2.78
CA VAL A 71 -6.70 -1.78 1.50
C VAL A 71 -6.32 -0.34 1.21
N LEU A 72 -5.79 -0.07 0.02
CA LEU A 72 -5.39 1.27 -0.44
C LEU A 72 -5.95 1.57 -1.84
N ALA A 73 -6.14 2.85 -2.15
CA ALA A 73 -6.40 3.28 -3.52
C ALA A 73 -5.11 3.17 -4.36
N ALA A 74 -5.18 2.54 -5.52
CA ALA A 74 -4.05 2.29 -6.41
C ALA A 74 -4.00 3.30 -7.56
N TYR A 75 -2.81 3.85 -7.81
CA TYR A 75 -2.57 4.81 -8.89
C TYR A 75 -1.35 4.42 -9.71
N SER A 76 -1.44 4.62 -11.02
CA SER A 76 -0.32 4.45 -11.92
C SER A 76 0.70 5.58 -11.76
N ASP A 77 1.99 5.24 -11.77
CA ASP A 77 3.08 6.20 -11.73
C ASP A 77 4.23 5.71 -12.62
N GLU A 78 4.56 6.49 -13.65
CA GLU A 78 5.60 6.16 -14.63
C GLU A 78 7.01 6.12 -14.01
N LYS A 79 7.20 6.73 -12.83
CA LYS A 79 8.46 6.72 -12.09
C LYS A 79 8.63 5.45 -11.25
N VAL A 80 7.57 4.64 -11.10
CA VAL A 80 7.62 3.39 -10.36
C VAL A 80 8.04 2.27 -11.31
N THR A 81 9.14 1.60 -10.97
CA THR A 81 9.61 0.41 -11.68
C THR A 81 8.61 -0.73 -11.50
N GLU A 82 8.38 -1.50 -12.57
CA GLU A 82 7.57 -2.74 -12.52
C GLU A 82 8.05 -3.67 -11.39
N GLY A 83 7.11 -4.30 -10.69
CA GLY A 83 7.38 -5.18 -9.56
C GLY A 83 7.55 -4.44 -8.21
N LEU A 84 7.46 -3.11 -8.20
CA LEU A 84 7.52 -2.30 -6.97
C LEU A 84 6.17 -1.67 -6.64
N ALA A 85 5.88 -1.58 -5.35
CA ALA A 85 4.76 -0.83 -4.81
C ALA A 85 5.27 0.27 -3.89
N VAL A 86 5.02 1.53 -4.25
CA VAL A 86 5.46 2.68 -3.45
C VAL A 86 4.31 3.20 -2.61
N ILE A 87 4.44 3.14 -1.29
CA ILE A 87 3.45 3.63 -0.33
C ILE A 87 4.07 4.80 0.45
N PRO A 88 3.33 5.92 0.64
CA PRO A 88 3.78 7.01 1.50
C PRO A 88 4.14 6.51 2.90
N TYR A 89 5.22 7.06 3.47
CA TYR A 89 5.56 6.81 4.87
C TYR A 89 4.38 7.23 5.77
N GLY A 90 3.92 6.32 6.63
CA GLY A 90 2.76 6.54 7.47
C GLY A 90 2.10 5.24 7.93
N PRO A 91 0.95 5.33 8.63
CA PRO A 91 0.29 4.20 9.28
C PRO A 91 0.06 3.00 8.36
N TRP A 92 -0.41 3.24 7.14
CA TRP A 92 -0.65 2.19 6.14
C TRP A 92 0.62 1.44 5.73
N ALA A 93 1.70 2.15 5.39
CA ALA A 93 2.95 1.50 5.03
C ALA A 93 3.54 0.69 6.20
N LEU A 94 3.46 1.23 7.42
CA LEU A 94 4.00 0.60 8.62
C LEU A 94 3.20 -0.64 9.05
N ALA A 95 1.89 -0.69 8.78
CA ALA A 95 1.05 -1.86 9.02
C ALA A 95 1.48 -3.10 8.22
N LEU A 96 2.29 -2.92 7.16
CA LEU A 96 2.84 -4.00 6.34
C LEU A 96 4.23 -4.46 6.78
N VAL A 97 4.83 -3.85 7.80
CA VAL A 97 6.21 -4.10 8.23
C VAL A 97 6.21 -4.83 9.57
N SER A 98 6.99 -5.92 9.66
CA SER A 98 7.21 -6.61 10.92
C SER A 98 8.18 -5.85 11.81
N ILE A 99 7.82 -5.69 13.09
CA ILE A 99 8.71 -5.20 14.13
C ILE A 99 9.41 -6.42 14.75
N PRO A 100 10.75 -6.52 14.69
CA PRO A 100 11.50 -7.57 15.36
C PRO A 100 11.25 -7.54 16.88
N VAL A 101 11.32 -8.70 17.53
CA VAL A 101 11.19 -8.82 18.99
C VAL A 101 12.53 -8.47 19.70
N ASP A 102 13.63 -8.46 18.95
CA ASP A 102 14.96 -8.09 19.41
C ASP A 102 15.28 -6.62 19.06
N ASP A 103 16.48 -6.17 19.43
CA ASP A 103 16.95 -4.80 19.19
C ASP A 103 17.31 -4.52 17.71
N SER A 104 16.93 -5.41 16.77
CA SER A 104 17.18 -5.19 15.35
C SER A 104 16.25 -4.11 14.78
N PRO A 105 16.73 -3.29 13.83
CA PRO A 105 15.87 -2.32 13.17
C PRO A 105 14.78 -3.03 12.34
N PRO A 106 13.55 -2.49 12.27
CA PRO A 106 12.51 -3.01 11.39
C PRO A 106 12.94 -3.05 9.93
N GLN A 107 12.51 -4.10 9.23
CA GLN A 107 12.83 -4.27 7.81
C GLN A 107 11.86 -3.49 6.94
N PHE A 108 12.22 -2.24 6.59
CA PHE A 108 11.41 -1.41 5.68
C PHE A 108 11.59 -1.72 4.19
N HIS A 109 12.71 -2.36 3.80
CA HIS A 109 13.02 -2.65 2.41
C HIS A 109 12.90 -4.14 2.10
N GLY A 110 12.39 -4.45 0.91
CA GLY A 110 12.34 -5.82 0.39
C GLY A 110 11.21 -6.69 0.95
N VAL A 111 10.27 -6.10 1.71
CA VAL A 111 9.03 -6.76 2.14
C VAL A 111 8.25 -7.21 0.90
N SER A 112 7.95 -8.50 0.81
CA SER A 112 7.08 -9.04 -0.24
C SER A 112 5.62 -8.70 0.06
N LEU A 113 4.92 -8.26 -0.98
CA LEU A 113 3.50 -7.96 -0.95
C LEU A 113 2.77 -8.84 -1.96
N THR A 114 1.68 -9.46 -1.52
CA THR A 114 0.67 -10.01 -2.43
C THR A 114 -0.40 -8.94 -2.61
N VAL A 115 -0.60 -8.48 -3.85
CA VAL A 115 -1.58 -7.44 -4.18
C VAL A 115 -2.67 -8.01 -5.07
N THR A 116 -3.92 -7.68 -4.75
CA THR A 116 -5.12 -8.08 -5.51
C THR A 116 -6.09 -6.91 -5.62
N ARG A 117 -6.93 -6.87 -6.66
CA ARG A 117 -8.08 -5.96 -6.67
C ARG A 117 -9.07 -6.33 -5.56
N THR A 118 -9.76 -5.34 -5.02
CA THR A 118 -10.88 -5.53 -4.08
C THR A 118 -11.95 -4.47 -4.30
N GLU A 119 -13.16 -4.74 -3.82
CA GLU A 119 -14.26 -3.76 -3.71
C GLU A 119 -14.40 -3.24 -2.28
N ASP A 120 -13.56 -3.72 -1.35
CA ASP A 120 -13.52 -3.22 0.04
C ASP A 120 -13.07 -1.76 0.07
N GLU A 121 -13.53 -1.02 1.09
CA GLU A 121 -13.11 0.35 1.32
C GLU A 121 -11.65 0.45 1.77
N VAL A 122 -11.03 1.60 1.50
CA VAL A 122 -9.69 1.92 2.01
C VAL A 122 -9.67 1.73 3.53
N THR A 123 -8.63 1.07 4.04
CA THR A 123 -8.51 0.81 5.48
C THR A 123 -8.51 2.13 6.25
N PRO A 124 -9.47 2.33 7.16
CA PRO A 124 -9.58 3.59 7.89
C PRO A 124 -8.38 3.75 8.85
N LEU A 125 -7.96 5.00 9.06
CA LEU A 125 -6.81 5.32 9.89
C LEU A 125 -6.99 4.81 11.33
N GLU A 126 -8.21 4.94 11.86
CA GLU A 126 -8.56 4.57 13.23
C GLU A 126 -8.25 3.09 13.50
N SER A 127 -8.55 2.21 12.55
CA SER A 127 -8.25 0.78 12.67
C SER A 127 -6.76 0.47 12.70
N LEU A 128 -5.92 1.36 12.16
CA LEU A 128 -4.46 1.21 12.21
C LEU A 128 -3.87 1.76 13.51
N LEU A 129 -4.49 2.80 14.09
CA LEU A 129 -4.06 3.35 15.37
C LEU A 129 -4.33 2.39 16.54
N GLU A 130 -5.45 1.67 16.51
CA GLU A 130 -5.81 0.68 17.53
C GLU A 130 -4.95 -0.59 17.50
N SER A 131 -4.22 -0.82 16.40
CA SER A 131 -3.42 -2.03 16.17
C SER A 131 -1.96 -1.96 16.66
N SER A 132 -1.62 -0.92 17.45
CA SER A 132 -0.25 -0.61 17.93
C SER A 132 0.01 -1.07 19.36
#